data_AF-A0A2M7J794-F1
#
_entry.id   AF-A0A2M7J794-F1
#
_cell.length_a   1.000
_cell.length_b   1.000
_cell.length_c   1.000
_cell.angle_alpha   90.00
_cell.angle_beta   90.00
_cell.angle_gamma   90.00
#
_symmetry.space_group_name_H-M   'P 1'
#
loop_
_entity.id
_entity.type
_entity.pdbx_description
1 polymer ?
#
loop_
_entity_poly.entity_id
_entity_poly.type
_entity_poly.pdbx_seq_one_letter_code
_entity_poly.pdbx_strand_id
1 'polypeptide(L)'
;MKSKLYFACLSLLLFACAPLPKESSLASGASGPVTGKNGTVFSFTGRASKVLVAGSFNGWSQDANPMRKSGGDRWEAIIKLPAGSHQYKFVADGAWMADPANPETADDGVGGVNSVVIVGAGAGSAAPAGKVSAAKAPEKVRGGVLFSYSNPSAGKVAVAGSFNNWSQDANVMRKNAAGIWSAVLPLGSGEHQYKFVVDGNWITDPSNSKIVTDPDGNENSVVSGGPAPSSSSSSQGKPGAALFEVEAPGANKVEVYGSWNGWSGGTGMKQSGAKWYTEMKLSPGIYEYKFMQDGDWDALNKDNRIIEVE
;
A
#
# COMPACT_ATOMS: atom_id res chain seq x y z
N MET A 1 49.99 -43.17 -26.07
CA MET A 1 49.50 -41.79 -26.25
C MET A 1 48.02 -41.83 -26.59
N LYS A 2 47.14 -41.55 -25.63
CA LYS A 2 45.69 -41.38 -25.87
C LYS A 2 45.23 -40.21 -25.00
N SER A 3 44.99 -39.09 -25.65
CA SER A 3 44.35 -37.89 -25.10
C SER A 3 42.88 -38.18 -24.79
N LYS A 4 42.40 -37.73 -23.64
CA LYS A 4 40.96 -37.61 -23.36
C LYS A 4 40.66 -36.19 -22.89
N LEU A 5 39.79 -35.55 -23.66
CA LEU A 5 39.12 -34.28 -23.41
C LEU A 5 38.47 -34.27 -22.02
N TYR A 6 38.65 -33.17 -21.28
CA TYR A 6 37.77 -32.81 -20.16
C TYR A 6 36.70 -31.84 -20.68
N PHE A 7 35.44 -32.28 -20.64
CA PHE A 7 34.27 -31.40 -20.81
C PHE A 7 33.96 -30.72 -19.47
N ALA A 8 33.81 -29.40 -19.49
CA ALA A 8 33.33 -28.61 -18.37
C ALA A 8 31.88 -28.97 -18.06
N CYS A 9 31.61 -29.35 -16.81
CA CYS A 9 30.26 -29.58 -16.31
C CYS A 9 29.67 -28.23 -15.89
N LEU A 10 28.78 -27.68 -16.72
CA LEU A 10 27.95 -26.53 -16.39
C LEU A 10 26.84 -27.01 -15.45
N SER A 11 26.96 -26.73 -14.16
CA SER A 11 25.92 -27.03 -13.17
C SER A 11 24.72 -26.10 -13.36
N LEU A 12 23.75 -26.53 -14.16
CA LEU A 12 22.42 -25.93 -14.23
C LEU A 12 21.64 -26.34 -12.96
N LEU A 13 21.55 -25.43 -11.99
CA LEU A 13 20.65 -25.57 -10.84
C LEU A 13 19.20 -25.49 -11.35
N LEU A 14 18.62 -26.64 -11.69
CA LEU A 14 17.19 -26.80 -11.84
C LEU A 14 16.54 -26.65 -10.46
N PHE A 15 15.88 -25.52 -10.21
CA PHE A 15 14.88 -25.45 -9.15
C PHE A 15 13.75 -26.39 -9.53
N ALA A 16 13.72 -27.57 -8.92
CA ALA A 16 12.59 -28.47 -9.00
C ALA A 16 11.39 -27.76 -8.36
N CYS A 17 10.46 -27.29 -9.19
CA CYS A 17 9.16 -26.83 -8.74
C CYS A 17 8.44 -28.05 -8.16
N ALA A 18 8.33 -28.12 -6.83
CA ALA A 18 7.53 -29.14 -6.19
C ALA A 18 6.08 -29.00 -6.67
N PRO A 19 5.39 -30.12 -7.01
CA PRO A 19 4.01 -30.05 -7.46
C PRO A 19 3.14 -29.43 -6.37
N LEU A 20 2.35 -28.42 -6.75
CA LEU A 20 1.37 -27.77 -5.89
C LEU A 20 0.47 -28.83 -5.23
N PRO A 21 0.24 -28.76 -3.91
CA PRO A 21 -0.68 -29.68 -3.24
C PRO A 21 -2.07 -29.54 -3.87
N LYS A 22 -2.66 -30.68 -4.25
CA LYS A 22 -4.00 -30.77 -4.85
C LYS A 22 -5.02 -30.03 -3.98
N GLU A 23 -5.77 -29.14 -4.62
CA GLU A 23 -6.87 -28.38 -4.05
C GLU A 23 -7.87 -29.33 -3.37
N SER A 24 -8.03 -29.16 -2.06
CA SER A 24 -9.05 -29.85 -1.28
C SER A 24 -10.28 -28.95 -1.23
N SER A 25 -11.33 -29.36 -1.94
CA SER A 25 -12.63 -28.69 -2.00
C SER A 25 -13.39 -28.82 -0.68
N LEU A 26 -13.54 -27.70 0.04
CA LEU A 26 -14.69 -27.46 0.92
C LEU A 26 -15.02 -25.96 0.88
N ALA A 27 -16.08 -25.61 0.16
CA ALA A 27 -16.63 -24.26 0.14
C ALA A 27 -17.47 -24.00 1.40
N SER A 28 -17.15 -22.93 2.13
CA SER A 28 -18.10 -22.19 2.97
C SER A 28 -17.52 -20.81 3.28
N GLY A 29 -18.06 -19.77 2.61
CA GLY A 29 -17.82 -18.35 2.91
C GLY A 29 -16.42 -17.83 2.57
N ALA A 30 -16.21 -17.41 1.32
CA ALA A 30 -15.04 -16.63 0.94
C ALA A 30 -15.08 -15.27 1.65
N SER A 31 -14.21 -15.09 2.64
CA SER A 31 -13.86 -13.76 3.12
C SER A 31 -12.37 -13.75 3.37
N GLY A 32 -11.65 -12.88 2.67
CA GLY A 32 -10.27 -12.54 3.00
C GLY A 32 -10.14 -11.95 4.42
N PRO A 33 -9.03 -11.26 4.71
CA PRO A 33 -8.73 -10.80 6.06
C PRO A 33 -9.81 -9.87 6.61
N VAL A 34 -10.22 -10.12 7.85
CA VAL A 34 -11.31 -9.37 8.50
C VAL A 34 -10.72 -8.25 9.34
N THR A 35 -10.99 -7.00 8.97
CA THR A 35 -10.52 -5.83 9.71
C THR A 35 -11.45 -5.50 10.88
N GLY A 36 -10.91 -5.43 12.11
CA GLY A 36 -11.65 -5.08 13.32
C GLY A 36 -10.90 -4.09 14.23
N LYS A 37 -11.51 -3.73 15.36
CA LYS A 37 -10.93 -2.79 16.36
C LYS A 37 -9.55 -3.21 16.86
N ASN A 38 -9.29 -4.51 16.91
CA ASN A 38 -8.06 -5.07 17.47
C ASN A 38 -6.98 -5.33 16.41
N GLY A 39 -7.24 -4.96 15.15
CA GLY A 39 -6.39 -5.26 14.00
C GLY A 39 -7.12 -6.08 12.94
N THR A 40 -6.38 -6.40 11.88
CA THR A 40 -6.83 -7.23 10.76
C THR A 40 -6.49 -8.69 11.06
N VAL A 41 -7.51 -9.54 11.02
CA VAL A 41 -7.41 -10.98 11.23
C VAL A 41 -7.17 -11.66 9.90
N PHE A 42 -5.97 -12.22 9.73
CA PHE A 42 -5.60 -13.08 8.61
C PHE A 42 -5.90 -14.53 8.99
N SER A 43 -6.57 -15.26 8.10
CA SER A 43 -6.92 -16.66 8.31
C SER A 43 -6.44 -17.50 7.14
N PHE A 44 -5.76 -18.62 7.42
CA PHE A 44 -5.33 -19.57 6.42
C PHE A 44 -5.80 -20.97 6.81
N THR A 45 -6.29 -21.75 5.84
CA THR A 45 -6.67 -23.15 6.05
C THR A 45 -5.81 -24.06 5.19
N GLY A 46 -4.98 -24.88 5.82
CA GLY A 46 -4.10 -25.81 5.13
C GLY A 46 -3.18 -26.60 6.06
N ARG A 47 -2.75 -27.77 5.58
CA ARG A 47 -1.76 -28.62 6.27
C ARG A 47 -0.37 -28.03 6.09
N ALA A 48 0.22 -27.57 7.19
CA ALA A 48 1.58 -27.05 7.25
C ALA A 48 2.15 -27.28 8.66
N SER A 49 3.47 -27.15 8.81
CA SER A 49 4.14 -27.13 10.11
C SER A 49 4.36 -25.71 10.62
N LYS A 50 4.57 -24.75 9.72
CA LYS A 50 4.74 -23.33 9.99
C LYS A 50 4.00 -22.53 8.91
N VAL A 51 3.22 -21.53 9.34
CA VAL A 51 2.59 -20.56 8.44
C VAL A 51 2.94 -19.14 8.90
N LEU A 52 3.35 -18.29 7.96
CA LEU A 52 3.54 -16.85 8.19
C LEU A 52 2.66 -16.04 7.25
N VAL A 53 2.42 -14.79 7.61
CA VAL A 53 1.82 -13.79 6.73
C VAL A 53 2.83 -12.70 6.40
N ALA A 54 3.08 -12.51 5.11
CA ALA A 54 4.07 -11.59 4.57
C ALA A 54 3.38 -10.60 3.63
N GLY A 55 3.72 -9.32 3.72
CA GLY A 55 3.09 -8.29 2.90
C GLY A 55 3.78 -6.94 2.97
N SER A 56 3.15 -5.93 2.39
CA SER A 56 3.66 -4.55 2.34
C SER A 56 3.96 -3.96 3.73
N PHE A 57 3.25 -4.40 4.75
CA PHE A 57 3.36 -3.94 6.13
C PHE A 57 4.50 -4.56 6.95
N ASN A 58 5.18 -5.58 6.44
CA ASN A 58 6.33 -6.20 7.11
C ASN A 58 7.49 -6.51 6.14
N GLY A 59 7.53 -5.80 5.01
CA GLY A 59 8.60 -5.94 4.01
C GLY A 59 8.69 -7.35 3.42
N TRP A 60 7.56 -8.05 3.26
CA TRP A 60 7.51 -9.42 2.75
C TRP A 60 8.41 -10.41 3.51
N SER A 61 8.58 -10.22 4.82
CA SER A 61 9.45 -11.07 5.64
C SER A 61 8.93 -12.51 5.75
N GLN A 62 9.83 -13.49 5.58
CA GLN A 62 9.56 -14.93 5.80
C GLN A 62 9.78 -15.39 7.25
N ASP A 63 10.14 -14.45 8.13
CA ASP A 63 10.49 -14.72 9.53
C ASP A 63 9.66 -13.91 10.54
N ALA A 64 8.91 -12.91 10.07
CA ALA A 64 8.01 -12.10 10.88
C ALA A 64 6.55 -12.59 10.79
N ASN A 65 5.73 -12.21 11.78
CA ASN A 65 4.30 -12.49 11.84
C ASN A 65 3.91 -13.99 11.65
N PRO A 66 4.45 -14.90 12.49
CA PRO A 66 4.01 -16.30 12.46
C PRO A 66 2.53 -16.39 12.85
N MET A 67 1.77 -17.19 12.10
CA MET A 67 0.37 -17.47 12.38
C MET A 67 0.25 -18.55 13.46
N ARG A 68 -0.71 -18.39 14.37
CA ARG A 68 -1.02 -19.36 15.42
C ARG A 68 -2.06 -20.34 14.91
N LYS A 69 -1.83 -21.63 15.18
CA LYS A 69 -2.80 -22.68 14.87
C LYS A 69 -3.99 -22.58 15.82
N SER A 70 -5.22 -22.41 15.30
CA SER A 70 -6.45 -22.25 16.10
C SER A 70 -7.30 -23.53 16.18
N GLY A 71 -6.82 -24.64 15.60
CA GLY A 71 -7.44 -25.96 15.64
C GLY A 71 -7.61 -26.56 14.25
N GLY A 72 -7.53 -27.89 14.12
CA GLY A 72 -7.56 -28.56 12.80
C GLY A 72 -6.44 -28.06 11.88
N ASP A 73 -6.78 -27.68 10.66
CA ASP A 73 -5.85 -27.10 9.67
C ASP A 73 -5.95 -25.56 9.58
N ARG A 74 -6.53 -24.89 10.58
CA ARG A 74 -6.72 -23.43 10.59
C ARG A 74 -5.60 -22.71 11.33
N TRP A 75 -5.14 -21.62 10.71
CA TRP A 75 -4.08 -20.74 11.19
C TRP A 75 -4.57 -19.29 11.20
N GLU A 76 -4.18 -18.51 12.20
CA GLU A 76 -4.61 -17.12 12.36
C GLU A 76 -3.50 -16.19 12.83
N ALA A 77 -3.50 -14.95 12.33
CA ALA A 77 -2.69 -13.86 12.85
C ALA A 77 -3.53 -12.58 12.92
N ILE A 78 -3.27 -11.75 13.93
CA ILE A 78 -3.88 -10.43 14.06
C ILE A 78 -2.79 -9.39 13.89
N ILE A 79 -2.90 -8.55 12.86
CA ILE A 79 -1.92 -7.51 12.57
C ILE A 79 -2.62 -6.16 12.57
N LYS A 80 -2.05 -5.19 13.28
CA LYS A 80 -2.51 -3.80 13.20
C LYS A 80 -1.92 -3.19 11.94
N LEU A 81 -2.78 -2.97 10.96
CA LEU A 81 -2.41 -2.34 9.71
C LEU A 81 -2.84 -0.87 9.73
N PRO A 82 -2.02 0.04 9.19
CA PRO A 82 -2.47 1.38 8.86
C PRO A 82 -3.65 1.36 7.90
N ALA A 83 -4.37 2.48 7.81
CA ALA A 83 -5.37 2.65 6.76
C ALA A 83 -4.72 2.52 5.38
N GLY A 84 -5.41 1.93 4.41
CA GLY A 84 -4.96 1.83 3.03
C GLY A 84 -5.09 0.42 2.47
N SER A 85 -4.57 0.27 1.25
CA SER A 85 -4.46 -1.01 0.56
C SER A 85 -3.14 -1.67 0.93
N HIS A 86 -3.20 -2.92 1.38
CA HIS A 86 -2.03 -3.70 1.73
C HIS A 86 -2.01 -5.01 0.94
N GLN A 87 -0.94 -5.23 0.20
CA GLN A 87 -0.71 -6.49 -0.51
C GLN A 87 -0.07 -7.51 0.45
N TYR A 88 -0.46 -8.78 0.34
CA TYR A 88 0.07 -9.85 1.18
C TYR A 88 0.00 -11.23 0.50
N LYS A 89 0.75 -12.18 1.05
CA LYS A 89 0.75 -13.62 0.75
C LYS A 89 0.93 -14.41 2.06
N PHE A 90 0.54 -15.68 2.04
CA PHE A 90 0.92 -16.64 3.06
C PHE A 90 2.22 -17.37 2.67
N VAL A 91 3.02 -17.70 3.67
CA VAL A 91 4.22 -18.54 3.54
C VAL A 91 4.02 -19.79 4.38
N ALA A 92 3.64 -20.90 3.75
CA ALA A 92 3.39 -22.19 4.42
C ALA A 92 4.56 -23.15 4.15
N ASP A 93 5.31 -23.52 5.18
CA ASP A 93 6.52 -24.35 5.07
C ASP A 93 7.52 -23.88 3.99
N GLY A 94 7.61 -22.55 3.81
CA GLY A 94 8.47 -21.90 2.82
C GLY A 94 7.83 -21.67 1.44
N ALA A 95 6.65 -22.23 1.18
CA ALA A 95 5.91 -22.02 -0.06
C ALA A 95 5.04 -20.75 -0.01
N TRP A 96 5.21 -19.87 -1.00
CA TRP A 96 4.44 -18.65 -1.16
C TRP A 96 3.10 -18.91 -1.84
N MET A 97 2.02 -18.36 -1.29
CA MET A 97 0.69 -18.45 -1.90
C MET A 97 -0.12 -17.19 -1.63
N ALA A 98 -0.85 -16.74 -2.64
CA ALA A 98 -1.96 -15.80 -2.43
C ALA A 98 -3.03 -16.48 -1.54
N ASP A 99 -3.78 -15.69 -0.79
CA ASP A 99 -4.92 -16.17 -0.01
C ASP A 99 -6.01 -16.70 -0.96
N PRO A 100 -6.25 -18.04 -1.01
CA PRO A 100 -7.26 -18.62 -1.89
C PRO A 100 -8.69 -18.22 -1.53
N ALA A 101 -8.91 -17.73 -0.30
CA ALA A 101 -10.22 -17.28 0.18
C ALA A 101 -10.48 -15.79 -0.11
N ASN A 102 -9.48 -15.04 -0.57
CA ASN A 102 -9.60 -13.62 -0.87
C ASN A 102 -9.66 -13.35 -2.38
N PRO A 103 -10.81 -12.95 -2.93
CA PRO A 103 -10.92 -12.64 -4.36
C PRO A 103 -10.21 -11.33 -4.75
N GLU A 104 -9.90 -10.47 -3.79
CA GLU A 104 -9.19 -9.21 -4.04
C GLU A 104 -7.69 -9.47 -4.25
N THR A 105 -7.21 -9.21 -5.47
CA THR A 105 -5.83 -9.48 -5.89
C THR A 105 -5.21 -8.33 -6.66
N ALA A 106 -3.88 -8.25 -6.65
CA ALA A 106 -3.08 -7.36 -7.48
C ALA A 106 -1.96 -8.14 -8.17
N ASP A 107 -1.51 -7.70 -9.34
CA ASP A 107 -0.34 -8.27 -10.04
C ASP A 107 0.91 -8.16 -9.14
N ASP A 108 1.71 -9.22 -9.07
CA ASP A 108 2.94 -9.25 -8.26
C ASP A 108 4.22 -8.83 -9.01
N GLY A 109 4.10 -8.45 -10.28
CA GLY A 109 5.18 -7.96 -11.13
C GLY A 109 6.04 -9.05 -11.75
N VAL A 110 5.77 -10.33 -11.48
CA VAL A 110 6.53 -11.48 -12.03
C VAL A 110 5.62 -12.56 -12.64
N GLY A 111 4.37 -12.19 -12.97
CA GLY A 111 3.40 -13.07 -13.62
C GLY A 111 2.55 -13.90 -12.64
N GLY A 112 2.59 -13.59 -11.34
CA GLY A 112 1.68 -14.10 -10.33
C GLY A 112 0.77 -13.01 -9.76
N VAL A 113 0.13 -13.30 -8.63
CA VAL A 113 -0.75 -12.35 -7.93
C VAL A 113 -0.46 -12.30 -6.44
N ASN A 114 -0.62 -11.11 -5.85
CA ASN A 114 -0.70 -10.88 -4.42
C ASN A 114 -2.16 -10.71 -4.01
N SER A 115 -2.51 -11.14 -2.79
CA SER A 115 -3.81 -10.83 -2.22
C SER A 115 -3.83 -9.42 -1.66
N VAL A 116 -4.97 -8.74 -1.72
CA VAL A 116 -5.13 -7.35 -1.27
C VAL A 116 -6.08 -7.31 -0.09
N VAL A 117 -5.66 -6.69 1.01
CA VAL A 117 -6.57 -6.30 2.09
C VAL A 117 -6.69 -4.78 2.13
N ILE A 118 -7.93 -4.30 2.12
CA ILE A 118 -8.22 -2.89 2.30
C ILE A 118 -8.55 -2.66 3.76
N VAL A 119 -7.69 -1.93 4.43
CA VAL A 119 -7.86 -1.53 5.81
C VAL A 119 -8.43 -0.13 5.78
N GLY A 120 -9.73 0.00 6.06
CA GLY A 120 -10.27 1.33 6.34
C GLY A 120 -9.52 1.92 7.53
N ALA A 121 -9.32 3.25 7.57
CA ALA A 121 -8.84 3.92 8.78
C ALA A 121 -9.66 3.40 9.96
N GLY A 122 -8.96 2.73 10.88
CA GLY A 122 -9.48 1.63 11.69
C GLY A 122 -10.80 1.94 12.37
N ALA A 123 -11.59 0.89 12.63
CA ALA A 123 -12.83 0.91 13.40
C ALA A 123 -13.03 2.17 14.27
N GLY A 124 -13.62 3.19 13.64
CA GLY A 124 -13.61 4.57 14.11
C GLY A 124 -12.99 5.53 13.09
N SER A 125 -13.78 5.88 12.05
CA SER A 125 -13.58 7.00 11.12
C SER A 125 -13.05 6.65 9.71
N ALA A 126 -13.81 6.02 8.81
CA ALA A 126 -14.64 6.86 7.95
C ALA A 126 -15.53 7.73 8.82
N ALA A 127 -15.11 8.97 9.08
CA ALA A 127 -15.99 9.88 9.78
C ALA A 127 -17.30 9.86 8.97
N PRO A 128 -18.48 9.81 9.60
CA PRO A 128 -19.65 10.25 8.87
C PRO A 128 -19.26 11.62 8.35
N ALA A 129 -19.19 11.78 7.03
CA ALA A 129 -19.14 13.11 6.47
C ALA A 129 -20.43 13.76 6.97
N GLY A 130 -20.30 14.58 8.02
CA GLY A 130 -21.43 15.11 8.75
C GLY A 130 -22.36 15.75 7.74
N LYS A 131 -23.63 15.31 7.70
CA LYS A 131 -24.67 15.79 6.79
C LYS A 131 -24.14 16.35 5.46
N VAL A 132 -23.44 15.55 4.65
CA VAL A 132 -23.20 15.96 3.25
C VAL A 132 -24.57 15.94 2.56
N SER A 133 -25.15 17.12 2.44
CA SER A 133 -26.50 17.31 1.91
C SER A 133 -26.52 17.41 0.38
N ALA A 134 -25.36 17.59 -0.26
CA ALA A 134 -25.20 17.67 -1.70
C ALA A 134 -23.77 17.31 -2.11
N ALA A 135 -23.61 16.78 -3.33
CA ALA A 135 -22.30 16.62 -3.94
C ALA A 135 -21.71 18.00 -4.30
N LYS A 136 -20.41 18.15 -4.05
CA LYS A 136 -19.61 19.34 -4.30
C LYS A 136 -18.22 18.91 -4.75
N ALA A 137 -17.51 19.82 -5.43
CA ALA A 137 -16.08 19.69 -5.67
C ALA A 137 -15.33 19.34 -4.38
N PRO A 138 -14.20 18.61 -4.45
CA PRO A 138 -13.53 18.14 -3.26
C PRO A 138 -13.09 19.29 -2.34
N GLU A 139 -13.33 19.12 -1.05
CA GLU A 139 -13.07 20.14 -0.03
C GLU A 139 -12.02 19.65 0.97
N LYS A 140 -11.07 20.51 1.34
CA LYS A 140 -10.12 20.20 2.40
C LYS A 140 -10.85 20.15 3.74
N VAL A 141 -10.70 19.04 4.45
CA VAL A 141 -11.31 18.82 5.77
C VAL A 141 -10.25 18.34 6.76
N ARG A 142 -10.61 18.26 8.04
CA ARG A 142 -9.73 17.61 9.03
C ARG A 142 -9.51 16.15 8.62
N GLY A 143 -8.25 15.76 8.42
CA GLY A 143 -7.87 14.40 8.03
C GLY A 143 -7.68 14.16 6.53
N GLY A 144 -7.82 15.20 5.69
CA GLY A 144 -7.51 15.09 4.26
C GLY A 144 -8.44 15.91 3.38
N VAL A 145 -8.88 15.30 2.28
CA VAL A 145 -9.79 15.89 1.30
C VAL A 145 -11.07 15.07 1.25
N LEU A 146 -12.20 15.73 1.43
CA LEU A 146 -13.54 15.17 1.31
C LEU A 146 -13.94 15.15 -0.17
N PHE A 147 -14.13 13.94 -0.71
CA PHE A 147 -14.76 13.69 -1.99
C PHE A 147 -16.25 13.43 -1.79
N SER A 148 -17.09 13.93 -2.70
CA SER A 148 -18.53 13.68 -2.67
C SER A 148 -19.12 13.52 -4.08
N TYR A 149 -20.05 12.58 -4.24
CA TYR A 149 -20.68 12.28 -5.52
C TYR A 149 -22.15 11.90 -5.34
N SER A 150 -23.05 12.46 -6.15
CA SER A 150 -24.50 12.22 -6.02
C SER A 150 -24.93 11.15 -7.01
N ASN A 151 -25.31 9.97 -6.50
CA ASN A 151 -25.94 8.94 -7.31
C ASN A 151 -26.75 7.96 -6.43
N PRO A 152 -28.06 8.22 -6.26
CA PRO A 152 -28.95 7.38 -5.47
C PRO A 152 -29.16 5.97 -6.02
N SER A 153 -28.89 5.69 -7.30
CA SER A 153 -29.07 4.36 -7.90
C SER A 153 -27.80 3.52 -7.94
N ALA A 154 -26.61 4.11 -7.79
CA ALA A 154 -25.36 3.37 -7.84
C ALA A 154 -25.26 2.28 -6.77
N GLY A 155 -24.62 1.16 -7.10
CA GLY A 155 -24.32 0.05 -6.20
C GLY A 155 -22.96 0.21 -5.50
N LYS A 156 -21.97 0.74 -6.21
CA LYS A 156 -20.61 1.01 -5.74
C LYS A 156 -20.09 2.31 -6.36
N VAL A 157 -19.48 3.16 -5.54
CA VAL A 157 -18.69 4.30 -6.01
C VAL A 157 -17.33 4.28 -5.34
N ALA A 158 -16.26 4.43 -6.12
CA ALA A 158 -14.87 4.54 -5.65
C ALA A 158 -14.21 5.81 -6.18
N VAL A 159 -13.15 6.27 -5.51
CA VAL A 159 -12.30 7.37 -5.99
C VAL A 159 -10.97 6.81 -6.48
N ALA A 160 -10.69 6.95 -7.77
CA ALA A 160 -9.48 6.50 -8.42
C ALA A 160 -8.66 7.70 -8.89
N GLY A 161 -7.34 7.70 -8.72
CA GLY A 161 -6.49 8.81 -9.12
C GLY A 161 -5.01 8.53 -8.96
N SER A 162 -4.20 9.57 -9.13
CA SER A 162 -2.73 9.45 -9.05
C SER A 162 -2.23 8.91 -7.70
N PHE A 163 -2.99 9.14 -6.62
CA PHE A 163 -2.67 8.71 -5.25
C PHE A 163 -2.98 7.24 -4.95
N ASN A 164 -3.66 6.51 -5.84
CA ASN A 164 -3.94 5.08 -5.65
C ASN A 164 -3.76 4.28 -6.95
N ASN A 165 -2.86 4.74 -7.82
CA ASN A 165 -2.56 4.13 -9.11
C ASN A 165 -3.82 3.83 -9.95
N TRP A 166 -4.78 4.75 -9.95
CA TRP A 166 -6.04 4.59 -10.69
C TRP A 166 -6.76 3.27 -10.39
N SER A 167 -6.73 2.80 -9.15
CA SER A 167 -7.46 1.57 -8.79
C SER A 167 -8.96 1.83 -8.71
N GLN A 168 -9.74 1.08 -9.49
CA GLN A 168 -11.22 1.12 -9.49
C GLN A 168 -11.85 0.48 -8.25
N ASP A 169 -11.08 -0.33 -7.52
CA ASP A 169 -11.55 -1.11 -6.38
C ASP A 169 -11.07 -0.57 -5.03
N ALA A 170 -10.05 0.30 -5.05
CA ALA A 170 -9.60 1.02 -3.86
C ALA A 170 -10.51 2.23 -3.53
N ASN A 171 -10.42 2.72 -2.28
CA ASN A 171 -11.09 3.96 -1.84
C ASN A 171 -12.60 4.01 -2.13
N VAL A 172 -13.31 2.91 -1.85
CA VAL A 172 -14.78 2.84 -1.96
C VAL A 172 -15.44 3.85 -1.01
N MET A 173 -16.35 4.65 -1.57
CA MET A 173 -17.09 5.70 -0.88
C MET A 173 -18.28 5.13 -0.10
N ARG A 174 -18.78 5.89 0.88
CA ARG A 174 -19.98 5.53 1.64
C ARG A 174 -21.19 6.35 1.19
N LYS A 175 -22.27 5.66 0.85
CA LYS A 175 -23.56 6.26 0.50
C LYS A 175 -24.38 6.60 1.75
N ASN A 176 -24.95 7.79 1.79
CA ASN A 176 -25.92 8.17 2.82
C ASN A 176 -27.37 7.99 2.35
N ALA A 177 -28.35 8.24 3.23
CA ALA A 177 -29.78 8.09 2.93
C ALA A 177 -30.29 9.03 1.81
N ALA A 178 -29.59 10.13 1.54
CA ALA A 178 -29.90 11.04 0.44
C ALA A 178 -29.28 10.60 -0.91
N GLY A 179 -28.58 9.45 -0.94
CA GLY A 179 -27.90 8.96 -2.15
C GLY A 179 -26.58 9.66 -2.48
N ILE A 180 -26.02 10.41 -1.52
CA ILE A 180 -24.70 11.03 -1.67
C ILE A 180 -23.62 10.06 -1.17
N TRP A 181 -22.67 9.78 -2.04
CA TRP A 181 -21.45 9.04 -1.75
C TRP A 181 -20.37 9.99 -1.24
N SER A 182 -19.63 9.60 -0.21
CA SER A 182 -18.53 10.41 0.33
C SER A 182 -17.35 9.58 0.84
N ALA A 183 -16.14 10.15 0.76
CA ALA A 183 -14.93 9.61 1.36
C ALA A 183 -13.96 10.75 1.72
N VAL A 184 -13.24 10.62 2.83
CA VAL A 184 -12.13 11.54 3.16
C VAL A 184 -10.83 10.79 2.89
N LEU A 185 -10.00 11.34 1.99
CA LEU A 185 -8.71 10.74 1.63
C LEU A 185 -7.56 11.65 2.09
N PRO A 186 -6.53 11.10 2.76
CA PRO A 186 -5.35 11.86 3.16
C PRO A 186 -4.47 12.14 1.93
N LEU A 187 -4.82 13.18 1.17
CA LEU A 187 -4.01 13.61 0.03
C LEU A 187 -2.90 14.54 0.50
N GLY A 188 -1.67 14.22 0.09
CA GLY A 188 -0.50 15.09 0.26
C GLY A 188 -0.68 16.44 -0.45
N SER A 189 0.21 17.39 -0.19
CA SER A 189 0.22 18.66 -0.92
C SER A 189 0.44 18.44 -2.42
N GLY A 190 0.01 19.39 -3.24
CA GLY A 190 0.13 19.31 -4.70
C GLY A 190 -1.19 18.98 -5.39
N GLU A 191 -1.14 18.91 -6.73
CA GLU A 191 -2.29 18.61 -7.57
C GLU A 191 -2.38 17.10 -7.85
N HIS A 192 -3.57 16.55 -7.66
CA HIS A 192 -3.88 15.16 -7.95
C HIS A 192 -4.97 15.08 -9.00
N GLN A 193 -4.75 14.22 -10.00
CA GLN A 193 -5.76 13.84 -10.97
C GLN A 193 -6.60 12.68 -10.42
N TYR A 194 -7.90 12.71 -10.65
CA TYR A 194 -8.82 11.67 -10.20
C TYR A 194 -10.08 11.57 -11.07
N LYS A 195 -10.78 10.44 -10.90
CA LYS A 195 -12.12 10.14 -11.41
C LYS A 195 -12.91 9.38 -10.33
N PHE A 196 -14.23 9.40 -10.45
CA PHE A 196 -15.09 8.44 -9.78
C PHE A 196 -15.23 7.18 -10.64
N VAL A 197 -15.23 6.01 -9.99
CA VAL A 197 -15.65 4.77 -10.64
C VAL A 197 -17.00 4.37 -10.07
N VAL A 198 -18.02 4.38 -10.93
CA VAL A 198 -19.43 4.17 -10.57
C VAL A 198 -19.92 2.91 -11.25
N ASP A 199 -20.10 1.84 -10.48
CA ASP A 199 -20.48 0.52 -10.99
C ASP A 199 -19.61 0.08 -12.20
N GLY A 200 -18.30 0.32 -12.11
CA GLY A 200 -17.30 0.02 -13.16
C GLY A 200 -17.12 1.12 -14.21
N ASN A 201 -17.94 2.16 -14.22
CA ASN A 201 -17.86 3.25 -15.20
C ASN A 201 -17.02 4.41 -14.68
N TRP A 202 -16.10 4.91 -15.52
CA TRP A 202 -15.20 6.01 -15.20
C TRP A 202 -15.86 7.36 -15.48
N ILE A 203 -16.03 8.17 -14.44
CA ILE A 203 -16.78 9.43 -14.48
C ILE A 203 -15.90 10.55 -13.92
N THR A 204 -15.71 11.63 -14.67
CA THR A 204 -15.12 12.87 -14.15
C THR A 204 -16.08 13.49 -13.13
N ASP A 205 -15.55 14.12 -12.07
CA ASP A 205 -16.40 14.74 -11.04
C ASP A 205 -17.30 15.83 -11.66
N PRO A 206 -18.62 15.61 -11.75
CA PRO A 206 -19.54 16.58 -12.35
C PRO A 206 -19.67 17.87 -11.51
N SER A 207 -19.25 17.81 -10.25
CA SER A 207 -19.31 18.94 -9.31
C SER A 207 -18.01 19.74 -9.28
N ASN A 208 -16.97 19.31 -10.00
CA ASN A 208 -15.67 19.97 -10.04
C ASN A 208 -15.35 20.46 -11.45
N SER A 209 -15.27 21.78 -11.63
CA SER A 209 -14.95 22.41 -12.91
C SER A 209 -13.46 22.33 -13.28
N LYS A 210 -12.58 21.94 -12.35
CA LYS A 210 -11.15 21.79 -12.63
C LYS A 210 -10.88 20.45 -13.29
N ILE A 211 -10.59 20.50 -14.58
CA ILE A 211 -10.24 19.34 -15.41
C ILE A 211 -8.90 19.54 -16.10
N VAL A 212 -8.22 18.45 -16.39
CA VAL A 212 -7.01 18.40 -17.22
C VAL A 212 -7.17 17.30 -18.25
N THR A 213 -6.66 17.51 -19.46
CA THR A 213 -6.60 16.48 -20.51
C THR A 213 -5.22 15.84 -20.47
N ASP A 214 -5.16 14.52 -20.33
CA ASP A 214 -3.91 13.77 -20.38
C ASP A 214 -3.38 13.64 -21.83
N PRO A 215 -2.13 13.17 -22.04
CA PRO A 215 -1.56 13.01 -23.38
C PRO A 215 -2.33 12.06 -24.30
N ASP A 216 -3.11 11.14 -23.72
CA ASP A 216 -3.93 10.18 -24.45
C ASP A 216 -5.33 10.76 -24.79
N GLY A 217 -5.59 12.00 -24.39
CA GLY A 217 -6.83 12.72 -24.66
C GLY A 217 -7.94 12.49 -23.62
N ASN A 218 -7.67 11.81 -22.51
CA ASN A 218 -8.66 11.60 -21.47
C ASN A 218 -8.77 12.82 -20.55
N GLU A 219 -9.99 13.20 -20.19
CA GLU A 219 -10.22 14.24 -19.22
C GLU A 219 -10.22 13.68 -17.79
N ASN A 220 -9.45 14.29 -16.89
CA ASN A 220 -9.37 13.96 -15.48
C ASN A 220 -9.77 15.16 -14.62
N SER A 221 -10.49 14.92 -13.52
CA SER A 221 -10.74 15.98 -12.53
C SER A 221 -9.48 16.24 -11.71
N VAL A 222 -9.26 17.49 -11.30
CA VAL A 222 -8.07 17.90 -10.55
C VAL A 222 -8.45 18.41 -9.17
N VAL A 223 -7.69 18.00 -8.15
CA VAL A 223 -7.86 18.43 -6.77
C VAL A 223 -6.51 18.77 -6.16
N SER A 224 -6.46 19.84 -5.35
CA SER A 224 -5.27 20.17 -4.58
C SER A 224 -5.39 19.58 -3.18
N GLY A 225 -4.41 18.79 -2.74
CA GLY A 225 -4.40 18.25 -1.38
C GLY A 225 -4.06 19.29 -0.30
N GLY A 226 -4.06 18.86 0.97
CA GLY A 226 -3.86 19.75 2.13
C GLY A 226 -2.45 20.35 2.20
N PRO A 227 -2.24 21.47 2.91
CA PRO A 227 -0.87 21.90 3.21
C PRO A 227 -0.15 20.78 3.97
N ALA A 228 1.10 20.49 3.58
CA ALA A 228 1.98 19.66 4.38
C ALA A 228 1.98 20.22 5.82
N PRO A 229 1.89 19.40 6.88
CA PRO A 229 2.31 19.86 8.20
C PRO A 229 3.70 20.47 8.01
N SER A 230 3.88 21.68 8.52
CA SER A 230 5.08 22.50 8.36
C SER A 230 6.31 21.79 8.91
N SER A 231 6.92 20.97 8.06
CA SER A 231 8.27 20.43 8.18
C SER A 231 8.77 20.05 6.79
N SER A 232 8.61 20.97 5.82
CA SER A 232 9.21 20.84 4.50
C SER A 232 10.72 20.99 4.62
N SER A 233 11.46 19.89 4.61
CA SER A 233 12.84 19.92 4.14
C SER A 233 12.77 19.90 2.61
N SER A 234 12.84 21.07 1.98
CA SER A 234 13.10 21.14 0.55
C SER A 234 14.45 20.47 0.28
N SER A 235 14.55 19.69 -0.79
CA SER A 235 15.81 19.13 -1.24
C SER A 235 16.71 20.27 -1.71
N GLN A 236 17.58 20.78 -0.84
CA GLN A 236 18.78 21.50 -1.30
C GLN A 236 19.78 20.47 -1.84
N GLY A 237 19.41 19.85 -2.96
CA GLY A 237 20.19 18.89 -3.74
C GLY A 237 20.05 19.22 -5.22
N LYS A 238 20.94 18.71 -6.08
CA LYS A 238 20.88 18.93 -7.53
C LYS A 238 19.52 18.50 -8.11
N PRO A 239 19.05 19.07 -9.24
CA PRO A 239 17.80 18.64 -9.89
C PRO A 239 17.73 17.12 -10.04
N GLY A 240 16.61 16.51 -9.63
CA GLY A 240 16.42 15.06 -9.61
C GLY A 240 17.10 14.27 -8.47
N ALA A 241 17.58 14.93 -7.41
CA ALA A 241 18.15 14.28 -6.24
C ALA A 241 17.46 14.68 -4.92
N ALA A 242 16.95 13.68 -4.22
CA ALA A 242 16.28 13.82 -2.93
C ALA A 242 17.29 13.64 -1.78
N LEU A 243 17.43 14.66 -0.93
CA LEU A 243 18.25 14.59 0.29
C LEU A 243 17.36 14.19 1.47
N PHE A 244 17.66 13.05 2.06
CA PHE A 244 17.05 12.60 3.31
C PHE A 244 18.02 12.84 4.45
N GLU A 245 17.61 13.59 5.47
CA GLU A 245 18.44 13.89 6.64
C GLU A 245 17.61 13.80 7.94
N VAL A 246 18.24 13.29 9.00
CA VAL A 246 17.67 13.25 10.36
C VAL A 246 18.77 13.31 11.42
N GLU A 247 18.50 13.97 12.54
CA GLU A 247 19.36 13.89 13.73
C GLU A 247 18.97 12.66 14.55
N ALA A 248 19.94 11.78 14.81
CA ALA A 248 19.75 10.56 15.59
C ALA A 248 20.99 10.33 16.48
N PRO A 249 21.16 11.12 17.54
CA PRO A 249 22.31 11.00 18.43
C PRO A 249 22.30 9.63 19.13
N GLY A 250 23.41 8.89 19.02
CA GLY A 250 23.57 7.57 19.62
C GLY A 250 22.94 6.41 18.85
N ALA A 251 22.38 6.66 17.67
CA ALA A 251 21.97 5.58 16.76
C ALA A 251 23.20 4.77 16.28
N ASN A 252 23.06 3.45 16.15
CA ASN A 252 24.09 2.61 15.52
C ASN A 252 23.82 2.42 14.03
N LYS A 253 22.55 2.48 13.62
CA LYS A 253 22.10 2.35 12.25
C LYS A 253 20.85 3.20 12.03
N VAL A 254 20.85 3.99 10.95
CA VAL A 254 19.65 4.64 10.44
C VAL A 254 19.43 4.25 8.99
N GLU A 255 18.20 3.89 8.67
CA GLU A 255 17.74 3.57 7.32
C GLU A 255 16.55 4.45 6.94
N VAL A 256 16.47 4.82 5.67
CA VAL A 256 15.30 5.49 5.10
C VAL A 256 14.52 4.52 4.21
N TYR A 257 13.21 4.50 4.40
CA TYR A 257 12.25 3.72 3.61
C TYR A 257 11.26 4.68 2.97
N GLY A 258 10.69 4.34 1.81
CA GLY A 258 9.66 5.17 1.23
C GLY A 258 8.93 4.58 0.05
N SER A 259 7.99 5.35 -0.49
CA SER A 259 7.06 4.92 -1.53
C SER A 259 7.73 4.61 -2.88
N TRP A 260 8.93 5.14 -3.14
CA TRP A 260 9.67 4.94 -4.41
C TRP A 260 9.99 3.48 -4.74
N ASN A 261 10.01 2.60 -3.75
CA ASN A 261 10.19 1.16 -3.92
C ASN A 261 9.16 0.35 -3.12
N GLY A 262 7.99 0.95 -2.86
CA GLY A 262 6.92 0.31 -2.11
C GLY A 262 7.31 -0.08 -0.68
N TRP A 263 8.11 0.75 -0.01
CA TRP A 263 8.59 0.53 1.36
C TRP A 263 9.48 -0.72 1.54
N SER A 264 10.04 -1.26 0.46
CA SER A 264 10.89 -2.46 0.50
C SER A 264 12.38 -2.10 0.49
N GLY A 265 13.22 -2.82 1.24
CA GLY A 265 14.69 -2.65 1.20
C GLY A 265 15.17 -1.25 1.62
N GLY A 266 15.29 -1.02 2.93
CA GLY A 266 15.73 0.25 3.50
C GLY A 266 17.07 0.72 2.93
N THR A 267 17.18 2.03 2.70
CA THR A 267 18.43 2.65 2.26
C THR A 267 19.23 3.07 3.47
N GLY A 268 20.39 2.44 3.68
CA GLY A 268 21.32 2.81 4.75
C GLY A 268 21.81 4.25 4.60
N MET A 269 21.85 4.98 5.72
CA MET A 269 22.27 6.38 5.75
C MET A 269 23.72 6.52 6.24
N LYS A 270 24.40 7.58 5.77
CA LYS A 270 25.75 7.95 6.22
C LYS A 270 25.66 8.84 7.45
N GLN A 271 26.61 8.69 8.37
CA GLN A 271 26.65 9.49 9.60
C GLN A 271 27.72 10.57 9.54
N SER A 272 27.39 11.77 10.00
CA SER A 272 28.31 12.88 10.28
C SER A 272 27.92 13.55 11.60
N GLY A 273 28.66 13.23 12.68
CA GLY A 273 28.28 13.65 14.03
C GLY A 273 26.94 13.04 14.47
N ALA A 274 26.01 13.89 14.91
CA ALA A 274 24.65 13.47 15.29
C ALA A 274 23.69 13.33 14.08
N LYS A 275 24.12 13.73 12.88
CA LYS A 275 23.30 13.76 11.68
C LYS A 275 23.51 12.50 10.85
N TRP A 276 22.41 11.97 10.32
CA TRP A 276 22.35 10.88 9.36
C TRP A 276 21.76 11.40 8.07
N TYR A 277 22.36 11.07 6.94
CA TYR A 277 21.92 11.56 5.64
C TYR A 277 22.16 10.56 4.51
N THR A 278 21.33 10.64 3.46
CA THR A 278 21.58 9.98 2.17
C THR A 278 20.96 10.79 1.05
N GLU A 279 21.54 10.69 -0.15
CA GLU A 279 21.03 11.32 -1.36
C GLU A 279 20.57 10.23 -2.32
N MET A 280 19.36 10.34 -2.84
CA MET A 280 18.77 9.38 -3.76
C MET A 280 18.33 10.06 -5.04
N LYS A 281 18.66 9.46 -6.17
CA LYS A 281 18.13 9.90 -7.45
C LYS A 281 16.71 9.37 -7.60
N LEU A 282 15.73 10.26 -7.55
CA LEU A 282 14.32 9.93 -7.70
C LEU A 282 13.78 10.70 -8.91
N SER A 283 12.81 10.10 -9.61
CA SER A 283 12.06 10.84 -10.63
C SER A 283 11.32 12.00 -9.96
N PRO A 284 11.09 13.12 -10.68
CA PRO A 284 10.28 14.21 -10.15
C PRO A 284 8.93 13.69 -9.64
N GLY A 285 8.53 14.13 -8.46
CA GLY A 285 7.34 13.61 -7.80
C GLY A 285 7.39 13.72 -6.28
N ILE A 286 6.29 13.30 -5.66
CA ILE A 286 6.10 13.35 -4.21
C ILE A 286 6.19 11.94 -3.65
N TYR A 287 7.03 11.77 -2.64
CA TYR A 287 7.28 10.49 -2.00
C TYR A 287 6.98 10.56 -0.50
N GLU A 288 6.32 9.52 0.01
CA GLU A 288 6.28 9.28 1.45
C GLU A 288 7.53 8.54 1.88
N TYR A 289 8.05 8.85 3.06
CA TYR A 289 9.21 8.18 3.62
C TYR A 289 9.20 8.14 5.15
N LYS A 290 9.96 7.21 5.72
CA LYS A 290 10.11 7.05 7.16
C LYS A 290 11.56 6.65 7.49
N PHE A 291 12.00 7.02 8.69
CA PHE A 291 13.34 6.68 9.18
C PHE A 291 13.19 5.57 10.20
N MET A 292 14.05 4.57 10.12
CA MET A 292 14.17 3.52 11.12
C MET A 292 15.51 3.69 11.83
N GLN A 293 15.48 3.75 13.15
CA GLN A 293 16.69 3.77 13.98
C GLN A 293 16.82 2.42 14.69
N ASP A 294 17.93 1.71 14.46
CA ASP A 294 18.27 0.49 15.19
C ASP A 294 17.14 -0.58 15.20
N GLY A 295 16.30 -0.61 14.16
CA GLY A 295 15.14 -1.51 14.06
C GLY A 295 13.83 -0.94 14.63
N ASP A 296 13.85 0.24 15.26
CA ASP A 296 12.69 0.94 15.79
C ASP A 296 12.15 1.95 14.76
N TRP A 297 10.87 1.76 14.41
CA TRP A 297 10.14 2.62 13.48
C TRP A 297 9.67 3.93 14.09
N ASP A 298 9.53 4.03 15.41
CA ASP A 298 8.89 5.20 16.04
C ASP A 298 9.89 6.11 16.77
N ALA A 299 11.17 5.71 16.81
CA ALA A 299 12.24 6.43 17.47
C ALA A 299 12.50 7.83 16.87
N LEU A 300 12.43 7.97 15.55
CA LEU A 300 12.78 9.21 14.83
C LEU A 300 11.57 9.95 14.24
N ASN A 301 10.48 9.23 13.99
CA ASN A 301 9.23 9.77 13.50
C ASN A 301 8.08 8.80 13.80
N LYS A 302 6.96 9.32 14.28
CA LYS A 302 5.76 8.51 14.50
C LYS A 302 4.98 8.31 13.19
N ASP A 303 4.92 9.36 12.40
CA ASP A 303 4.21 9.41 11.13
C ASP A 303 5.18 9.44 9.93
N ASN A 304 4.68 9.01 8.77
CA ASN A 304 5.40 9.15 7.50
C ASN A 304 5.66 10.64 7.21
N ARG A 305 6.84 10.93 6.68
CA ARG A 305 7.24 12.25 6.17
C ARG A 305 7.06 12.28 4.66
N ILE A 306 7.05 13.48 4.09
CA ILE A 306 6.88 13.69 2.65
C ILE A 306 8.09 14.46 2.10
N ILE A 307 8.59 14.05 0.94
CA ILE A 307 9.59 14.78 0.17
C ILE A 307 9.06 15.03 -1.24
N GLU A 308 9.29 16.23 -1.75
CA GLU A 308 9.04 16.61 -3.14
C GLU A 308 10.38 16.67 -3.87
N VAL A 309 10.43 16.07 -5.05
CA VAL A 309 11.60 16.04 -5.91
C VAL A 309 11.25 16.80 -7.18
N GLU A 310 12.02 17.85 -7.46
CA GLU A 310 11.92 18.70 -8.67
C GLU A 310 12.74 18.14 -9.84
#